data_AF-A0A1A8C146-F1
#
_entry.id   AF-A0A1A8C146-F1
#
_cell.length_a   1.000
_cell.length_b   1.000
_cell.length_c   1.000
_cell.angle_alpha   90.00
_cell.angle_beta   90.00
_cell.angle_gamma   90.00
#
_symmetry.space_group_name_H-M   'P 1'
#
loop_
_entity.id
_entity.type
_entity.pdbx_description
1 polymer ?
#
loop_
_entity_poly.entity_id
_entity_poly.type
_entity_poly.pdbx_seq_one_letter_code
_entity_poly.pdbx_strand_id
1 'polypeptide(L)'
;RRLTRFTGVITQGRSSLWSSDWVTSYKVMVSNDSHSWVTLKNGSEDLIFLGNREKEIPVRNIFPSPVVARYIRVNPCSWFHSGSICMRVEILGCPLPDPNNYYH
;
A
#
# COMPACT_ATOMS: atom_id res chain seq x y z
N ARG A 1 7.59 -11.17 11.95
CA ARG A 1 6.44 -10.56 11.21
C ARG A 1 5.17 -11.33 11.55
N ARG A 2 4.17 -10.65 12.12
CA ARG A 2 2.90 -11.25 12.57
C ARG A 2 1.88 -11.23 11.45
N LEU A 3 0.94 -12.17 11.49
CA LEU A 3 -0.20 -12.17 10.60
C LEU A 3 -1.01 -10.90 10.87
N THR A 4 -1.25 -10.10 9.82
CA THR A 4 -1.85 -8.78 9.93
C THR A 4 -3.01 -8.69 8.95
N ARG A 5 -4.15 -8.16 9.41
CA ARG A 5 -5.29 -7.85 8.56
C ARG A 5 -5.10 -6.44 8.02
N PHE A 6 -4.65 -6.32 6.78
CA PHE A 6 -4.47 -5.07 6.06
C PHE A 6 -5.81 -4.60 5.48
N THR A 7 -6.10 -3.32 5.62
CA THR A 7 -7.38 -2.71 5.21
C THR A 7 -7.21 -1.55 4.24
N GLY A 8 -6.01 -0.99 4.11
CA GLY A 8 -5.77 0.12 3.21
C GLY A 8 -4.35 0.66 3.25
N VAL A 9 -4.11 1.68 2.43
CA VAL A 9 -2.84 2.39 2.32
C VAL A 9 -3.13 3.89 2.22
N ILE A 10 -2.34 4.70 2.89
CA ILE A 10 -2.30 6.15 2.68
C ILE A 10 -0.97 6.48 2.00
N THR A 11 -1.03 7.24 0.91
CA THR A 11 0.16 7.62 0.13
C THR A 11 0.31 9.14 0.09
N GLN A 12 1.55 9.61 0.07
CA GLN A 12 1.90 11.02 -0.04
C GLN A 12 3.17 11.16 -0.89
N GLY A 13 3.34 12.28 -1.59
CA GLY A 13 4.56 12.55 -2.35
C GLY A 13 5.72 13.05 -1.49
N ARG A 14 6.76 13.57 -2.15
CA ARG A 14 7.96 14.14 -1.51
C ARG A 14 7.62 15.40 -0.70
N SER A 15 8.13 15.50 0.52
CA SER A 15 8.13 16.76 1.27
C SER A 15 9.38 17.57 0.87
N SER A 16 9.23 18.45 -0.13
CA SER A 16 10.30 19.35 -0.58
C SER A 16 9.71 20.63 -1.14
N LEU A 17 10.32 21.78 -0.86
CA LEU A 17 9.92 23.05 -1.49
C LEU A 17 10.35 23.13 -2.96
N TRP A 18 11.46 22.47 -3.31
CA TRP A 18 12.16 22.66 -4.59
C TRP A 18 11.93 21.53 -5.60
N SER A 19 11.31 20.43 -5.17
CA SER A 19 11.10 19.24 -6.00
C SER A 19 9.68 18.75 -5.88
N SER A 20 9.15 18.24 -6.99
CA SER A 20 7.78 17.80 -7.15
C SER A 20 7.78 16.36 -7.64
N ASP A 21 7.56 15.43 -6.71
CA ASP A 21 7.69 14.00 -6.96
C ASP A 21 6.61 13.23 -6.21
N TRP A 22 5.81 12.48 -6.94
CA TRP A 22 4.76 11.63 -6.39
C TRP A 22 4.36 10.54 -7.38
N VAL A 23 3.85 9.45 -6.84
CA VAL A 23 3.25 8.35 -7.60
C VAL A 23 1.77 8.64 -7.83
N THR A 24 1.34 8.50 -9.09
CA THR A 24 -0.04 8.76 -9.53
C THR A 24 -0.88 7.50 -9.58
N SER A 25 -0.27 6.32 -9.73
CA SER A 25 -0.96 5.04 -9.58
C SER A 25 -0.03 3.94 -9.08
N TYR A 26 -0.58 2.97 -8.35
CA TYR A 26 0.18 1.86 -7.80
C TYR A 26 -0.68 0.60 -7.65
N LYS A 27 -0.03 -0.56 -7.58
CA LYS A 27 -0.62 -1.84 -7.19
C LYS A 27 -0.21 -2.19 -5.76
N VAL A 28 -1.04 -2.95 -5.07
CA VAL A 28 -0.71 -3.55 -3.78
C VAL A 28 -0.60 -5.06 -3.95
N MET A 29 0.46 -5.63 -3.38
CA MET A 29 0.69 -7.07 -3.36
C MET A 29 0.89 -7.54 -1.92
N VAL A 30 0.47 -8.76 -1.63
CA VAL A 30 0.66 -9.38 -0.31
C VAL A 30 1.38 -10.72 -0.45
N SER A 31 2.01 -11.15 0.63
CA SER A 31 2.68 -12.44 0.70
C SER A 31 2.66 -13.00 2.13
N ASN A 32 2.72 -14.32 2.25
CA ASN A 32 2.89 -15.02 3.53
C ASN A 32 4.32 -15.57 3.74
N ASP A 33 5.10 -15.67 2.67
CA ASP A 33 6.44 -16.27 2.65
C ASP A 33 7.55 -15.28 2.22
N SER A 34 7.18 -14.07 1.76
CA SER A 34 8.03 -13.04 1.14
C SER A 34 8.62 -13.37 -0.25
N HIS A 35 8.35 -14.57 -0.78
CA HIS A 35 8.81 -15.02 -2.09
C HIS A 35 7.69 -14.99 -3.13
N SER A 36 6.53 -15.53 -2.77
CA SER A 36 5.34 -15.61 -3.62
C SER A 36 4.42 -14.45 -3.30
N TRP A 37 4.16 -13.60 -4.30
CA TRP A 37 3.36 -12.38 -4.15
C TRP A 37 2.06 -12.46 -4.93
N VAL A 38 0.96 -12.09 -4.28
CA VAL A 38 -0.37 -12.02 -4.89
C VAL A 38 -0.80 -10.56 -4.95
N THR A 39 -1.11 -10.07 -6.15
CA THR A 39 -1.66 -8.73 -6.36
C THR A 39 -3.11 -8.67 -5.87
N LEU A 40 -3.50 -7.57 -5.22
CA LEU A 40 -4.92 -7.32 -4.94
C LEU A 40 -5.69 -7.19 -6.25
N LYS A 41 -6.91 -7.74 -6.29
CA LYS A 41 -7.74 -7.80 -7.49
C LYS A 41 -9.10 -7.16 -7.28
N ASN A 42 -9.68 -6.67 -8.37
CA ASN A 42 -11.10 -6.33 -8.46
C ASN A 42 -11.75 -7.31 -9.44
N GLY A 43 -12.39 -8.35 -8.92
CA GLY A 43 -12.81 -9.48 -9.74
C GLY A 43 -11.62 -10.24 -10.31
N SER A 44 -11.55 -10.36 -11.64
CA SER A 44 -10.46 -11.06 -12.35
C SER A 44 -9.21 -10.20 -12.59
N GLU A 45 -9.36 -8.87 -12.56
CA GLU A 45 -8.31 -7.92 -12.94
C GLU A 45 -7.50 -7.44 -11.74
N ASP A 46 -6.22 -7.13 -11.98
CA ASP A 46 -5.36 -6.49 -10.98
C ASP A 46 -5.92 -5.12 -10.60
N LEU A 47 -6.05 -4.87 -9.31
CA LEU A 47 -6.53 -3.60 -8.80
C LEU A 47 -5.41 -2.55 -8.86
N ILE A 48 -5.63 -1.53 -9.68
CA ILE A 48 -4.79 -0.33 -9.74
C ILE A 48 -5.41 0.75 -8.86
N PHE A 49 -4.67 1.18 -7.84
CA PHE A 49 -5.07 2.28 -6.97
C PHE A 49 -4.63 3.61 -7.58
N LEU A 50 -5.55 4.56 -7.62
CA LEU A 50 -5.22 5.95 -7.94
C LEU A 50 -4.53 6.59 -6.73
N GLY A 51 -3.32 7.08 -6.95
CA GLY A 51 -2.47 7.68 -5.93
C GLY A 51 -2.62 9.19 -5.87
N ASN A 52 -1.50 9.86 -5.69
CA ASN A 52 -1.42 11.28 -5.45
C ASN A 52 -1.57 12.10 -6.74
N ARG A 53 -2.13 13.31 -6.60
CA ARG A 53 -2.18 14.33 -7.67
C ARG A 53 -1.19 15.47 -7.44
N GLU A 54 -0.65 15.57 -6.24
CA GLU A 54 0.36 16.54 -5.80
C GLU A 54 1.22 15.89 -4.68
N LYS A 55 2.14 16.63 -4.04
CA LYS A 55 3.16 16.03 -3.15
C LYS A 55 2.85 16.14 -1.65
N GLU A 56 1.93 17.00 -1.25
CA GLU A 56 1.62 17.34 0.15
C GLU A 56 0.33 16.71 0.68
N ILE A 57 -0.69 16.44 -0.12
CA ILE A 57 -1.98 15.96 0.37
C ILE A 57 -1.95 14.42 0.40
N PRO A 58 -2.13 13.81 1.59
CA PRO A 58 -2.21 12.37 1.70
C PRO A 58 -3.49 11.84 1.02
N VAL A 59 -3.36 10.81 0.21
CA VAL A 59 -4.48 10.11 -0.43
C VAL A 59 -4.67 8.77 0.26
N ARG A 60 -5.90 8.54 0.76
CA ARG A 60 -6.29 7.30 1.43
C ARG A 60 -7.03 6.38 0.48
N ASN A 61 -6.51 5.17 0.32
CA ASN A 61 -7.15 4.09 -0.43
C ASN A 61 -7.48 2.91 0.49
N ILE A 62 -8.75 2.55 0.57
CA ILE A 62 -9.24 1.38 1.31
C ILE A 62 -9.35 0.20 0.35
N PHE A 63 -8.95 -0.98 0.80
CA PHE A 63 -9.07 -2.19 0.00
C PHE A 63 -10.54 -2.59 -0.10
N PRO A 64 -11.01 -3.10 -1.26
CA PRO A 64 -12.40 -3.56 -1.41
C PRO A 64 -12.78 -4.63 -0.38
N SER A 65 -11.81 -5.45 0.03
CA SER A 65 -11.94 -6.40 1.13
C SER A 65 -10.64 -6.41 1.96
N PRO A 66 -10.71 -6.53 3.29
CA PRO A 66 -9.52 -6.72 4.12
C PRO A 66 -8.74 -7.97 3.72
N VAL A 67 -7.41 -7.89 3.72
CA VAL A 67 -6.54 -9.00 3.35
C VAL A 67 -5.61 -9.38 4.48
N VAL A 68 -5.58 -10.66 4.80
CA VAL A 68 -4.74 -11.20 5.87
C VAL A 68 -3.44 -11.72 5.26
N ALA A 69 -2.32 -11.12 5.65
CA ALA A 69 -1.01 -11.57 5.22
C ALA A 69 0.10 -11.19 6.22
N ARG A 70 1.33 -11.68 5.99
CA ARG A 70 2.51 -11.31 6.81
C ARG A 70 3.35 -10.21 6.19
N TYR A 71 3.21 -10.00 4.88
CA TYR A 71 3.99 -9.07 4.08
C TYR A 71 3.07 -8.30 3.15
N ILE A 72 3.35 -7.02 2.99
CA ILE A 72 2.68 -6.13 2.04
C ILE A 72 3.74 -5.40 1.22
N ARG A 73 3.45 -5.18 -0.07
CA ARG A 73 4.28 -4.43 -1.01
C ARG A 73 3.39 -3.45 -1.74
N VAL A 74 3.81 -2.19 -1.76
CA VAL A 74 3.24 -1.14 -2.60
C VAL A 74 4.15 -1.00 -3.81
N ASN A 75 3.61 -1.19 -5.01
CA ASN A 75 4.38 -1.19 -6.25
C ASN A 75 3.91 -0.04 -7.16
N PRO A 76 4.72 1.03 -7.32
CA PRO A 76 4.40 2.14 -8.22
C PRO A 76 4.17 1.66 -9.66
N CYS A 77 3.16 2.23 -10.34
CA CYS A 77 2.87 1.94 -11.75
C CYS A 77 3.06 3.17 -12.63
N SER A 78 2.66 4.35 -12.16
CA SER A 78 2.90 5.63 -12.84
C SER A 78 3.18 6.73 -11.83
N TRP A 79 3.85 7.79 -12.26
CA TRP A 79 4.25 8.91 -11.43
C TRP A 79 4.10 10.23 -12.19
N PHE A 80 4.31 11.35 -11.50
CA PHE A 80 4.28 12.66 -12.11
C PHE A 80 5.27 12.77 -13.26
N HIS A 81 4.81 13.19 -14.44
CA HIS A 81 5.61 13.13 -15.67
C HIS A 81 6.86 14.00 -15.63
N SER A 82 6.87 15.09 -14.87
CA SER A 82 8.02 15.99 -14.69
C SER A 82 8.78 15.73 -13.38
N GLY A 83 8.49 14.62 -12.70
CA GLY A 83 9.13 14.25 -11.43
C GLY A 83 9.71 12.84 -11.46
N SER A 84 10.16 12.39 -10.29
CA SER A 84 10.66 11.04 -10.04
C SER A 84 9.66 10.19 -9.26
N ILE A 85 9.93 8.88 -9.22
CA ILE A 85 9.17 7.95 -8.37
C ILE A 85 9.48 8.26 -6.90
N CYS A 86 8.50 8.79 -6.17
CA CYS A 86 8.63 9.04 -4.74
C CYS A 86 7.30 8.76 -4.02
N MET A 87 7.36 8.07 -2.88
CA MET A 87 6.22 7.79 -2.03
C MET A 87 6.62 7.85 -0.56
N ARG A 88 5.80 8.49 0.26
CA ARG A 88 5.65 8.20 1.68
C ARG A 88 4.39 7.36 1.83
N VAL A 89 4.45 6.34 2.66
CA VAL A 89 3.40 5.32 2.76
C VAL A 89 3.10 5.03 4.22
N GLU A 90 1.82 5.04 4.56
CA GLU A 90 1.28 4.54 5.83
C GLU A 90 0.36 3.35 5.53
N ILE A 91 0.49 2.26 6.29
CA ILE A 91 -0.28 1.03 6.08
C ILE A 91 -1.38 0.95 7.12
N LEU A 92 -2.63 0.86 6.66
CA LEU A 92 -3.78 0.64 7.53
C LEU A 92 -3.97 -0.87 7.75
N GLY A 93 -3.93 -1.30 9.00
CA GLY A 93 -4.19 -2.69 9.36
C GLY A 93 -4.09 -2.94 10.86
N CYS A 94 -4.52 -4.13 11.27
CA CYS A 94 -4.41 -4.58 12.67
C CYS A 94 -3.76 -5.98 12.72
N PRO A 95 -2.76 -6.21 13.60
CA PRO A 95 -2.23 -7.55 13.84
C PRO A 95 -3.35 -8.49 14.30
N LEU A 96 -3.32 -9.74 13.85
CA LEU A 96 -4.21 -10.76 14.37
C LEU A 96 -3.67 -11.29 15.72
N PRO A 97 -4.57 -11.75 16.61
CA PRO A 97 -4.18 -12.42 17.85
C PRO A 97 -3.21 -13.58 17.55
N ASP A 98 -2.22 -13.76 18.41
CA ASP A 98 -1.34 -14.92 18.33
C ASP A 98 -2.13 -16.14 18.83
N PRO A 99 -2.33 -17.18 18.00
CA PRO A 99 -3.07 -18.37 18.43
C PRO A 99 -2.44 -19.09 19.64
N ASN A 100 -1.16 -18.81 19.97
CA ASN A 100 -0.47 -19.39 21.12
C ASN A 100 -0.42 -18.48 22.35
N ASN A 101 -0.96 -17.26 22.27
CA ASN A 101 -0.92 -16.32 23.39
C ASN A 101 -2.29 -16.23 24.04
N TYR A 102 -2.56 -17.17 24.96
CA TYR A 102 -3.82 -17.32 25.71
C TYR A 102 -4.15 -16.16 26.67
N TYR A 103 -3.24 -15.19 26.84
CA TYR A 103 -3.40 -14.05 27.75
C TYR A 103 -3.88 -12.77 27.06
N HIS A 104 -4.32 -12.88 25.79
CA HIS A 104 -5.14 -11.90 25.10
C HIS A 104 -6.39 -12.57 24.51
#